data_AF-A0A954E6M6-F1
#
_entry.id   AF-A0A954E6M6-F1
#
_cell.length_a   1.000
_cell.length_b   1.000
_cell.length_c   1.000
_cell.angle_alpha   90.00
_cell.angle_beta   90.00
_cell.angle_gamma   90.00
#
_symmetry.space_group_name_H-M   'P 1'
#
loop_
_entity.id
_entity.type
_entity.pdbx_description
1 polymer ?
#
loop_
_entity_poly.entity_id
_entity_poly.type
_entity_poly.pdbx_seq_one_letter_code
_entity_poly.pdbx_strand_id
1 'polypeptide(L)'
;MVDKLIRLTSEQRSSFVAYLDGELDEQQSRQIENLLAQNEVARHDMESLAATWELLDEMPRVKASESFSQKTMETLQLENREFSLQDQPWFQQSKRIGTLLLGTVLVLACGVLGFVAARSLPPSAEDVMIRNYALLKHLDQYQEIGSTEFLDRLQRSVEWSRRPANPRERDAR
;
A
#
# COMPACT_ATOMS: atom_id res chain seq x y z
N MET A 1 53.79 18.96 -48.32
CA MET A 1 54.51 18.88 -47.04
C MET A 1 53.57 19.52 -46.03
N VAL A 2 52.70 18.73 -45.43
CA VAL A 2 51.65 19.24 -44.53
C VAL A 2 52.31 19.39 -43.17
N ASP A 3 52.52 20.63 -42.75
CA ASP A 3 53.05 20.98 -41.45
C ASP A 3 52.29 20.21 -40.39
N LYS A 4 53.05 19.36 -39.70
CA LYS A 4 52.63 18.68 -38.50
C LYS A 4 52.49 19.76 -37.42
N LEU A 5 51.38 20.50 -37.46
CA LEU A 5 50.88 21.28 -36.33
C LEU A 5 50.81 20.29 -35.18
N ILE A 6 51.84 20.29 -34.33
CA ILE A 6 51.92 19.46 -33.13
C ILE A 6 50.78 19.95 -32.25
N ARG A 7 49.60 19.36 -32.43
CA ARG A 7 48.49 19.54 -31.51
C ARG A 7 48.99 19.03 -30.16
N LEU A 8 49.11 19.94 -29.19
CA LEU A 8 49.43 19.57 -27.82
C LEU A 8 48.46 18.48 -27.35
N THR A 9 48.97 17.48 -26.64
CA THR A 9 48.13 16.45 -26.04
C THR A 9 47.28 17.07 -24.92
N SER A 10 46.18 16.41 -24.56
CA SER A 10 45.36 16.84 -23.42
C SER A 10 46.15 16.90 -22.12
N GLU A 11 47.11 15.98 -21.95
CA GLU A 11 48.01 15.92 -20.81
C GLU A 11 48.93 17.16 -20.74
N GLN A 12 49.51 17.58 -21.86
CA GLN A 12 50.36 18.78 -21.93
C GLN A 12 49.58 20.05 -21.58
N ARG A 13 48.31 20.15 -22.02
CA ARG A 13 47.45 21.29 -21.66
C ARG A 13 47.12 21.30 -20.17
N SER A 14 46.86 20.15 -19.55
CA SER A 14 46.66 20.09 -18.10
C SER A 14 47.90 20.53 -17.33
N SER A 15 49.10 20.17 -17.81
CA SER A 15 50.35 20.64 -17.19
C SER A 15 50.54 22.15 -17.33
N PHE A 16 50.10 22.78 -18.44
CA PHE A 16 50.14 24.23 -18.58
C PHE A 16 49.20 24.95 -17.62
N VAL A 17 47.98 24.44 -17.44
CA VAL A 17 47.05 24.96 -16.44
C VAL A 17 47.64 24.84 -15.04
N ALA A 18 48.21 23.68 -14.70
CA ALA A 18 48.86 23.47 -13.41
C ALA A 18 50.08 24.38 -13.21
N TYR A 19 50.84 24.67 -14.26
CA TYR A 19 51.94 25.63 -14.20
C TYR A 19 51.44 27.06 -13.92
N LEU A 20 50.34 27.49 -14.58
CA LEU A 20 49.76 28.82 -14.33
C LEU A 20 49.23 28.98 -12.89
N ASP A 21 48.65 27.93 -12.31
CA ASP A 21 48.14 27.93 -10.94
C ASP A 21 49.25 27.69 -9.89
N GLY A 22 50.48 27.37 -10.33
CA GLY A 22 51.63 27.10 -9.45
C GLY A 22 51.60 25.74 -8.76
N GLU A 23 50.77 24.80 -9.23
CA GLU A 23 50.58 23.47 -8.67
C GLU A 23 51.64 22.44 -9.12
N LEU A 24 52.54 22.80 -10.03
CA LEU A 24 53.63 21.92 -10.48
C LEU A 24 54.81 21.91 -9.51
N ASP A 25 55.42 20.73 -9.33
CA ASP A 25 56.67 20.62 -8.61
C ASP A 25 57.85 21.26 -9.39
N GLU A 26 59.00 21.40 -8.74
CA GLU A 26 60.18 22.06 -9.34
C GLU A 26 60.72 21.30 -10.56
N GLN A 27 60.61 19.97 -10.59
CA GLN A 27 61.09 19.17 -11.71
C GLN A 27 60.17 19.31 -12.93
N GLN A 28 58.87 19.25 -12.70
CA GLN A 28 57.82 19.44 -13.71
C GLN A 28 57.84 20.86 -14.27
N SER A 29 58.02 21.87 -13.41
CA SER A 29 58.13 23.27 -13.83
C SER A 29 59.31 23.47 -14.79
N ARG A 30 60.49 22.93 -14.47
CA ARG A 30 61.65 22.97 -15.37
C ARG A 30 61.42 22.25 -16.69
N GLN A 31 60.66 21.15 -16.69
CA GLN A 31 60.30 20.45 -17.94
C GLN A 31 59.40 21.31 -18.84
N ILE A 32 58.43 22.00 -18.25
CA ILE A 32 57.54 22.93 -18.97
C ILE A 32 58.32 24.13 -19.50
N GLU A 33 59.21 24.73 -18.70
CA GLU A 33 60.07 25.83 -19.14
C GLU A 33 60.95 25.43 -20.34
N ASN A 34 61.55 24.24 -20.28
CA ASN A 34 62.35 23.70 -21.39
C ASN A 34 61.49 23.48 -22.65
N LEU A 35 60.25 23.01 -22.50
CA LEU A 35 59.30 22.82 -23.60
C LEU A 35 58.92 24.17 -24.23
N LEU A 36 58.61 25.18 -23.42
CA LEU A 36 58.26 26.54 -23.86
C LEU A 36 59.44 27.24 -24.55
N ALA A 37 60.68 26.98 -24.11
CA ALA A 37 61.87 27.51 -24.77
C ALA A 37 62.04 26.98 -26.20
N GLN A 38 61.74 25.70 -26.42
CA GLN A 38 61.99 24.98 -27.67
C GLN A 38 60.82 25.00 -28.66
N ASN A 39 59.59 25.24 -28.20
CA ASN A 39 58.39 25.10 -29.02
C ASN A 39 57.55 26.38 -29.04
N GLU A 40 57.49 27.03 -30.20
CA GLU A 40 56.70 28.24 -30.41
C GLU A 40 55.18 28.01 -30.28
N VAL A 41 54.68 26.86 -30.74
CA VAL A 41 53.24 26.50 -30.62
C VAL A 41 52.86 26.36 -29.15
N ALA A 42 53.75 25.79 -28.33
CA ALA A 42 53.54 25.66 -26.89
C ALA A 42 53.47 27.03 -26.19
N ARG A 43 54.31 27.99 -26.60
CA ARG A 43 54.25 29.37 -26.08
C ARG A 43 52.94 30.05 -26.43
N HIS A 44 52.50 29.94 -27.68
CA HIS A 44 51.25 30.57 -28.11
C HIS A 44 50.03 30.02 -27.36
N ASP A 45 49.97 28.70 -27.17
CA ASP A 45 48.90 28.08 -26.38
C ASP A 45 48.93 28.53 -24.91
N MET A 46 50.13 28.70 -24.32
CA MET A 46 50.31 29.20 -22.97
C MET A 46 49.88 30.67 -22.82
N GLU A 47 50.26 31.52 -23.77
CA GLU A 47 49.85 32.93 -23.83
C GLU A 47 48.32 33.06 -23.97
N SER A 48 47.70 32.24 -24.83
CA SER A 48 46.25 32.23 -24.99
C SER A 48 45.52 31.81 -23.70
N LEU A 49 46.07 30.84 -22.96
CA LEU A 49 45.51 30.40 -21.70
C LEU A 49 45.63 31.49 -20.62
N ALA A 50 46.81 32.12 -20.50
CA ALA A 50 47.05 33.23 -19.58
C ALA A 50 46.13 34.42 -19.87
N ALA A 51 45.98 34.81 -21.14
CA ALA A 51 45.09 35.90 -21.55
C ALA A 51 43.61 35.59 -21.24
N THR A 52 43.20 34.32 -21.33
CA THR A 52 41.84 33.91 -20.96
C THR A 52 41.60 34.07 -19.46
N TRP A 53 42.58 33.71 -18.63
CA TRP A 53 42.51 33.92 -17.18
C TRP A 53 42.46 35.40 -16.81
N GLU A 54 43.26 36.25 -17.47
CA GLU A 54 43.21 37.71 -17.29
C GLU A 54 41.81 38.26 -17.63
N LEU A 55 41.18 37.78 -18.70
CA LEU A 55 39.81 38.16 -19.05
C LEU A 55 38.77 37.70 -18.01
N LEU A 56 38.97 36.54 -17.38
CA LEU A 56 38.10 36.06 -16.30
C LEU A 56 38.21 36.97 -15.07
N ASP A 57 39.38 37.52 -14.78
CA ASP A 57 39.58 38.46 -13.68
C ASP A 57 38.87 39.80 -13.92
N GLU A 58 38.76 40.22 -15.18
CA GLU A 58 38.00 41.40 -15.60
C GLU A 58 36.47 41.19 -15.56
N MET A 59 35.99 39.97 -15.26
CA MET A 59 34.55 39.72 -15.24
C MET A 59 33.86 40.48 -14.10
N PRO A 60 32.70 41.12 -14.37
CA PRO A 60 31.95 41.84 -13.36
C PRO A 60 31.45 40.88 -12.29
N ARG A 61 31.81 41.17 -11.03
CA ARG A 61 31.31 40.43 -9.87
C ARG A 61 29.86 40.79 -9.60
N VAL A 62 28.94 39.98 -10.14
CA VAL A 62 27.51 40.13 -9.87
C VAL A 62 27.23 39.79 -8.40
N LYS A 63 26.77 40.78 -7.62
CA LYS A 63 26.30 40.54 -6.25
C LYS A 63 24.88 39.97 -6.31
N ALA A 64 24.61 38.97 -5.48
CA ALA A 64 23.25 38.46 -5.32
C ALA A 64 22.31 39.58 -4.85
N SER A 65 21.08 39.60 -5.36
CA SER A 65 20.05 40.52 -4.86
C SER A 65 19.74 40.22 -3.38
N GLU A 66 19.33 41.23 -2.61
CA GLU A 66 18.95 41.05 -1.20
C GLU A 66 17.87 39.97 -1.01
N SER A 67 16.98 39.81 -2.01
CA SER A 67 15.91 38.81 -2.00
C SER A 67 16.35 37.38 -2.34
N PHE A 68 17.59 37.17 -2.79
CA PHE A 68 18.05 35.85 -3.25
C PHE A 68 17.96 34.82 -2.13
N SER A 69 18.48 35.14 -0.94
CA SER A 69 18.45 34.25 0.22
C SER A 69 17.01 33.93 0.64
N GLN A 70 16.12 34.91 0.59
CA GLN A 70 14.71 34.70 0.89
C GLN A 70 14.06 33.73 -0.11
N LYS A 71 14.23 33.97 -1.42
CA LYS A 71 13.67 33.10 -2.47
C LYS A 71 14.23 31.67 -2.42
N THR A 72 15.51 31.52 -2.13
CA THR A 72 16.13 30.20 -1.96
C THR A 72 15.54 29.49 -0.74
N MET A 73 15.37 30.18 0.38
CA MET A 73 14.76 29.60 1.58
C MET A 73 13.29 29.20 1.33
N GLU A 74 12.52 30.04 0.64
CA GLU A 74 11.14 29.72 0.24
C GLU A 74 11.11 28.49 -0.69
N THR A 75 12.05 28.38 -1.63
CA THR A 75 12.15 27.23 -2.54
C THR A 75 12.48 25.95 -1.78
N LEU A 76 13.44 25.99 -0.85
CA LEU A 76 13.77 24.86 0.02
C LEU A 76 12.58 24.44 0.90
N GLN A 77 11.80 25.39 1.41
CA GLN A 77 10.60 25.09 2.18
C GLN A 77 9.50 24.42 1.33
N LEU A 78 9.38 24.79 0.05
CA LEU A 78 8.44 24.15 -0.88
C LEU A 78 8.88 22.72 -1.22
N GLU A 79 10.17 22.49 -1.42
CA GLU A 79 10.71 21.16 -1.71
C GLU A 79 10.66 20.23 -0.48
N ASN A 80 10.88 20.78 0.71
CA ASN A 80 10.84 20.03 1.96
C ASN A 80 9.42 19.92 2.57
N ARG A 81 8.39 20.42 1.87
CA ARG A 81 7.01 19.99 2.16
C ARG A 81 6.87 18.55 1.68
N GLU A 82 7.20 17.61 2.56
CA GLU A 82 6.65 16.27 2.46
C GLU A 82 5.13 16.42 2.36
N PHE A 83 4.53 15.91 1.27
CA PHE A 83 3.09 15.84 1.14
C PHE A 83 2.57 14.89 2.23
N SER A 84 2.37 15.44 3.42
CA SER A 84 1.77 14.75 4.53
C SER A 84 0.35 14.42 4.10
N LEU A 85 0.09 13.14 3.84
CA LEU A 85 -1.26 12.62 3.61
C LEU A 85 -2.18 12.85 4.84
N GLN A 86 -1.59 13.26 5.97
CA GLN A 86 -2.28 13.60 7.21
C GLN A 86 -2.97 14.97 7.18
N ASP A 87 -2.49 15.93 6.38
CA ASP A 87 -3.11 17.26 6.26
C ASP A 87 -4.32 17.28 5.30
N GLN A 88 -4.60 16.16 4.64
CA GLN A 88 -5.67 16.08 3.67
C GLN A 88 -7.00 15.68 4.36
N PRO A 89 -8.07 16.52 4.27
CA PRO A 89 -9.28 16.39 5.09
C PRO A 89 -10.06 15.08 4.88
N TRP A 90 -9.94 14.46 3.70
CA TRP A 90 -10.53 13.15 3.40
C TRP A 90 -9.95 12.01 4.25
N PHE A 91 -8.69 12.11 4.71
CA PHE A 91 -8.04 11.08 5.53
C PHE A 91 -8.55 11.07 6.98
N GLN A 92 -8.96 12.23 7.50
CA GLN A 92 -9.68 12.32 8.78
C GLN A 92 -11.10 11.76 8.66
N GLN A 93 -11.75 11.94 7.51
CA GLN A 93 -13.07 11.36 7.24
C GLN A 93 -12.99 9.83 7.08
N SER A 94 -11.94 9.30 6.45
CA SER A 94 -11.76 7.85 6.27
C SER A 94 -11.58 7.13 7.61
N LYS A 95 -10.90 7.73 8.60
CA LYS A 95 -10.81 7.18 9.96
C LYS A 95 -12.18 7.11 10.64
N ARG A 96 -13.01 8.15 10.52
CA ARG A 96 -14.38 8.16 11.08
C ARG A 96 -15.30 7.14 10.40
N ILE A 97 -15.19 7.00 9.08
CA ILE A 97 -15.93 5.98 8.33
C ILE A 97 -15.45 4.59 8.75
N GLY A 98 -14.14 4.39 8.94
CA GLY A 98 -13.57 3.14 9.42
C GLY A 98 -14.08 2.74 10.81
N THR A 99 -14.17 3.68 11.76
CA THR A 99 -14.72 3.39 13.09
C THR A 99 -16.22 3.09 13.06
N LEU A 100 -16.99 3.78 12.20
CA LEU A 100 -18.41 3.48 11.99
C LEU A 100 -18.64 2.12 11.34
N LEU A 101 -17.82 1.76 10.34
CA LEU A 101 -17.85 0.44 9.71
C LEU A 101 -17.49 -0.67 10.70
N LEU A 102 -16.49 -0.46 11.54
CA LEU A 102 -16.14 -1.42 12.57
C LEU A 102 -17.27 -1.61 13.59
N GLY A 103 -17.89 -0.51 14.04
CA GLY A 103 -19.04 -0.56 14.94
C GLY A 103 -20.25 -1.28 14.34
N THR A 104 -20.58 -1.00 13.08
CA THR A 104 -21.69 -1.66 12.38
C THR A 104 -21.43 -3.16 12.17
N VAL A 105 -20.20 -3.55 11.82
CA VAL A 105 -19.80 -4.96 11.73
C VAL A 105 -19.93 -5.66 13.09
N LEU A 106 -19.52 -5.01 14.18
CA LEU A 106 -19.63 -5.58 15.53
C LEU A 106 -21.10 -5.81 15.93
N VAL A 107 -21.97 -4.83 15.69
CA VAL A 107 -23.42 -4.96 15.97
C VAL A 107 -24.04 -6.08 15.15
N LEU A 108 -23.71 -6.18 13.85
CA LEU A 108 -24.16 -7.28 13.00
C LEU A 108 -23.66 -8.64 13.50
N ALA A 109 -22.39 -8.73 13.90
CA ALA A 109 -21.82 -9.97 14.44
C ALA A 109 -22.55 -10.40 15.72
N CYS A 110 -22.81 -9.48 16.65
CA CYS A 110 -23.60 -9.76 17.85
C CYS A 110 -25.02 -10.21 17.52
N GLY A 111 -25.67 -9.57 16.54
CA GLY A 111 -27.02 -9.94 16.08
C GLY A 111 -27.07 -11.36 15.48
N VAL A 112 -26.10 -11.71 14.63
CA VAL A 112 -25.99 -13.04 14.04
C VAL A 112 -25.74 -14.09 15.11
N LEU A 113 -24.82 -13.83 16.03
CA LEU A 113 -24.53 -14.74 17.15
C LEU A 113 -25.77 -14.95 18.04
N GLY A 114 -26.51 -13.88 18.36
CA GLY A 114 -27.76 -13.97 19.11
C GLY A 114 -28.84 -14.78 18.39
N PHE A 115 -29.00 -14.57 17.08
CA PHE A 115 -29.97 -15.31 16.26
C PHE A 115 -29.65 -16.80 16.18
N VAL A 116 -28.38 -17.15 15.99
CA VAL A 116 -27.91 -18.54 15.99
C VAL A 116 -28.14 -19.18 17.35
N ALA A 117 -27.80 -18.49 18.43
CA ALA A 117 -28.03 -18.97 19.79
C ALA A 117 -29.52 -19.21 20.07
N ALA A 118 -30.40 -18.27 19.72
CA ALA A 118 -31.84 -18.40 19.89
C ALA A 118 -32.43 -19.58 19.09
N ARG A 119 -31.96 -19.82 17.86
CA ARG A 119 -32.39 -20.98 17.05
C ARG A 119 -31.90 -22.31 17.63
N SER A 120 -30.75 -22.30 18.29
CA SER A 120 -30.17 -23.52 18.88
C SER A 120 -30.77 -23.90 20.24
N LEU A 121 -31.58 -23.04 20.85
CA LEU A 121 -32.26 -23.39 22.09
C LEU A 121 -33.24 -24.54 21.81
N PRO A 122 -33.12 -25.68 22.52
CA PRO A 122 -34.08 -26.76 22.37
C PRO A 122 -35.49 -26.26 22.74
N PRO A 123 -36.54 -26.68 22.00
CA PRO A 123 -37.90 -26.23 22.27
C PRO A 123 -38.27 -26.52 23.72
N SER A 124 -38.76 -25.50 24.41
CA SER A 124 -39.19 -25.62 25.81
C SER A 124 -40.44 -26.51 25.90
N ALA A 125 -40.74 -27.02 27.10
CA ALA A 125 -41.92 -27.84 27.33
C ALA A 125 -43.24 -27.14 26.91
N GLU A 126 -43.26 -25.80 26.91
CA GLU A 126 -44.39 -24.98 26.47
C GLU A 126 -44.62 -25.08 24.95
N ASP A 127 -43.56 -25.09 24.14
CA ASP A 127 -43.66 -25.25 22.67
C ASP A 127 -44.18 -26.63 22.28
N VAL A 128 -43.79 -27.66 23.04
CA VAL A 128 -44.32 -29.01 22.87
C VAL A 128 -45.82 -29.05 23.20
N MET A 129 -46.26 -28.26 24.19
CA MET A 129 -47.65 -28.20 24.64
C MET A 129 -48.55 -27.45 23.65
N ILE A 130 -48.05 -26.37 23.03
CA ILE A 130 -48.74 -25.66 21.95
C ILE A 130 -48.82 -26.53 20.69
N ARG A 131 -47.72 -27.19 20.32
CA ARG A 131 -47.69 -28.09 19.15
C ARG A 131 -48.62 -29.29 19.33
N ASN A 132 -48.78 -29.76 20.57
CA ASN A 132 -49.68 -30.85 20.94
C ASN A 132 -51.05 -30.35 21.45
N TYR A 133 -51.41 -29.09 21.22
CA TYR A 133 -52.67 -28.51 21.71
C TYR A 133 -53.90 -29.32 21.29
N ALA A 134 -53.91 -29.84 20.06
CA ALA A 134 -55.00 -30.68 19.56
C ALA A 134 -55.15 -32.01 20.31
N LEU A 135 -54.02 -32.57 20.79
CA LEU A 135 -53.98 -33.78 21.60
C LEU A 135 -54.41 -33.48 23.05
N LEU A 136 -53.93 -32.39 23.63
CA LEU A 136 -54.31 -31.98 24.98
C LEU A 136 -55.80 -31.60 25.09
N LYS A 137 -56.36 -30.96 24.06
CA LYS A 137 -57.77 -30.53 24.06
C LYS A 137 -58.76 -31.70 24.17
N HIS A 138 -58.39 -32.87 23.66
CA HIS A 138 -59.24 -34.06 23.70
C HIS A 138 -58.67 -35.14 24.62
N LEU A 139 -57.74 -34.76 25.52
CA LEU A 139 -57.07 -35.72 26.40
C LEU A 139 -58.07 -36.52 27.23
N ASP A 140 -59.10 -35.88 27.77
CA ASP A 140 -60.19 -36.55 28.51
C ASP A 140 -60.90 -37.61 27.66
N GLN A 141 -61.20 -37.31 26.38
CA GLN A 141 -61.85 -38.27 25.48
C GLN A 141 -60.94 -39.45 25.14
N TYR A 142 -59.63 -39.22 25.01
CA TYR A 142 -58.66 -40.30 24.80
C TYR A 142 -58.43 -41.13 26.06
N GLN A 143 -58.56 -40.53 27.24
CA GLN A 143 -58.42 -41.21 28.52
C GLN A 143 -59.65 -42.07 28.84
N GLU A 144 -60.83 -41.68 28.38
CA GLU A 144 -62.09 -42.42 28.55
C GLU A 144 -62.16 -43.71 27.72
N ILE A 145 -61.46 -43.76 26.57
CA ILE A 145 -61.30 -44.99 25.75
C ILE A 145 -60.31 -45.99 26.41
N GLY A 146 -59.64 -45.55 27.48
CA GLY A 146 -58.89 -46.27 28.52
C GLY A 146 -58.71 -47.78 28.48
N SER A 147 -58.23 -48.37 27.37
CA SER A 147 -57.68 -49.73 27.42
C SER A 147 -56.56 -49.93 26.41
N THR A 148 -55.35 -50.13 26.93
CA THR A 148 -54.23 -50.69 26.19
C THR A 148 -54.54 -52.08 25.65
N GLU A 149 -55.49 -52.78 26.29
CA GLU A 149 -55.98 -54.09 25.88
C GLU A 149 -56.81 -54.04 24.58
N PHE A 150 -57.60 -52.98 24.34
CA PHE A 150 -58.27 -52.77 23.05
C PHE A 150 -57.26 -52.55 21.93
N LEU A 151 -56.22 -51.75 22.17
CA LEU A 151 -55.17 -51.50 21.18
C LEU A 151 -54.37 -52.78 20.88
N ASP A 152 -54.06 -53.61 21.89
CA ASP A 152 -53.39 -54.90 21.68
C ASP A 152 -54.29 -55.90 20.92
N ARG A 153 -55.60 -55.94 21.23
CA ARG A 153 -56.56 -56.76 20.48
C ARG A 153 -56.77 -56.26 19.04
N LEU A 154 -56.77 -54.95 18.81
CA LEU A 154 -56.88 -54.34 17.49
C LEU A 154 -55.62 -54.63 16.66
N GLN A 155 -54.43 -54.51 17.25
CA GLN A 155 -53.17 -54.85 16.59
C GLN A 155 -53.11 -56.33 16.18
N ARG A 156 -53.67 -57.22 17.00
CA ARG A 156 -53.80 -58.65 16.71
C ARG A 156 -54.93 -58.97 15.73
N SER A 157 -55.84 -58.04 15.46
CA SER A 157 -56.94 -58.25 14.52
C SER A 157 -56.45 -58.27 13.07
N VAL A 158 -56.97 -59.21 12.28
CA VAL A 158 -56.56 -59.45 10.88
C VAL A 158 -56.87 -58.25 9.97
N GLU A 159 -57.86 -57.44 10.31
CA GLU A 159 -58.21 -56.24 9.53
C GLU A 159 -57.14 -55.15 9.62
N TRP A 160 -56.51 -54.99 10.79
CA TRP A 160 -55.45 -54.01 10.98
C TRP A 160 -54.14 -54.43 10.30
N SER A 161 -53.79 -55.73 10.34
CA SER A 161 -52.57 -56.25 9.70
C SER A 161 -52.61 -56.22 8.16
N ARG A 162 -53.79 -56.06 7.56
CA ARG A 162 -53.97 -55.91 6.11
C ARG A 162 -53.88 -54.46 5.62
N ARG A 163 -53.78 -53.45 6.50
CA ARG A 163 -53.52 -52.07 6.08
C ARG A 163 -52.03 -51.89 5.83
N PRO A 164 -51.59 -51.53 4.61
CA PRO A 164 -50.19 -51.20 4.36
C PRO A 164 -49.82 -49.96 5.20
N ALA A 165 -48.70 -50.03 5.90
CA ALA A 165 -48.25 -49.02 6.86
C ALA A 165 -47.88 -47.66 6.23
N ASN A 166 -48.01 -47.50 4.90
CA ASN A 166 -47.66 -46.27 4.20
C ASN A 166 -48.60 -46.01 3.01
N PRO A 167 -49.37 -44.89 3.00
CA PRO A 167 -50.23 -44.55 1.87
C PRO A 167 -49.49 -43.99 0.65
N ARG A 168 -48.17 -43.76 0.72
CA ARG A 168 -47.39 -43.05 -0.32
C ARG A 168 -46.82 -43.94 -1.45
N GLU A 169 -47.11 -45.24 -1.46
CA GLU A 169 -46.60 -46.15 -2.51
C GLU A 169 -47.65 -46.59 -3.53
N ARG A 170 -48.88 -46.05 -3.52
CA ARG A 170 -49.92 -46.45 -4.48
C ARG A 170 -49.87 -45.76 -5.85
N ASP A 171 -49.04 -44.74 -6.03
CA ASP A 171 -48.96 -44.00 -7.30
C ASP A 171 -47.71 -44.35 -8.15
N ALA A 172 -47.05 -45.46 -7.88
CA ALA A 172 -45.88 -45.92 -8.66
C ALA A 172 -46.10 -47.31 -9.26
N ARG A 173 -47.18 -47.49 -10.04
CA ARG A 173 -47.28 -48.49 -11.12
C ARG A 173 -48.47 -48.23 -12.03
#